data_AF-M5C723-F1
#
_entry.id   AF-M5C723-F1
#
_cell.length_a   1.000
_cell.length_b   1.000
_cell.length_c   1.000
_cell.angle_alpha   90.00
_cell.angle_beta   90.00
_cell.angle_gamma   90.00
#
_symmetry.space_group_name_H-M   'P 1'
#
loop_
_entity.id
_entity.type
_entity.pdbx_description
1 polymer ?
#
loop_
_entity_poly.entity_id
_entity_poly.type
_entity_poly.pdbx_seq_one_letter_code
_entity_poly.pdbx_strand_id
1 'polypeptide(L)'
;MKSLQKPRKITAQSEDGLTYIFLCKPKDDLRKDARLMDFNSMINKLLKKNAESRRRQLHIRTYAVVILNEECGFLEWVLNTTGYRNIITSLYEQRGLSIYHKQVMDWVQHKAKHLPDKDVHDYWIKKAIPSVLINLHEYFVSYFSEPTAWLSSRLAYTRTTAVMSMVGHILGLGDRHGENLMFDTVNGDLIHVDLNCLFERGKTFEIPETVPFRLTANMVDGFGVTGVEGQLNNALAECKG
;
A
#
# COMPACT_ATOMS: atom_id res chain seq x y z
N MET A 1 -11.33 -1.90 -14.33
CA MET A 1 -12.04 -2.93 -13.53
C MET A 1 -13.26 -2.29 -12.88
N LYS A 2 -14.45 -2.90 -12.98
CA LYS A 2 -15.67 -2.44 -12.29
C LYS A 2 -15.62 -2.97 -10.85
N SER A 3 -15.47 -2.07 -9.87
CA SER A 3 -15.58 -2.43 -8.45
C SER A 3 -16.98 -3.00 -8.16
N LEU A 4 -17.05 -4.06 -7.35
CA LEU A 4 -18.30 -4.72 -6.92
C LEU A 4 -19.27 -3.74 -6.25
N GLN A 5 -18.74 -2.72 -5.57
CA GLN A 5 -19.51 -1.72 -4.84
C GLN A 5 -20.02 -0.56 -5.71
N LYS A 6 -19.60 -0.47 -7.00
CA LYS A 6 -19.94 0.62 -7.93
C LYS A 6 -19.86 2.02 -7.27
N PRO A 7 -18.71 2.39 -6.65
CA PRO A 7 -18.59 3.64 -5.93
C PRO A 7 -18.74 4.83 -6.89
N ARG A 8 -19.27 5.95 -6.38
CA ARG A 8 -19.50 7.17 -7.18
C ARG A 8 -18.44 8.21 -6.86
N LYS A 9 -17.79 8.74 -7.89
CA LYS A 9 -16.88 9.88 -7.78
C LYS A 9 -17.68 11.17 -7.81
N ILE A 10 -17.51 12.01 -6.81
CA ILE A 10 -18.14 13.33 -6.69
C ILE A 10 -17.04 14.38 -6.67
N THR A 11 -17.23 15.45 -7.44
CA THR A 11 -16.31 16.58 -7.48
C THR A 11 -17.03 17.80 -6.93
N ALA A 12 -16.43 18.48 -5.96
CA ALA A 12 -16.91 19.72 -5.38
C ALA A 12 -15.89 20.83 -5.60
N GLN A 13 -16.36 22.02 -5.97
CA GLN A 13 -15.54 23.24 -5.97
C GLN A 13 -15.85 24.05 -4.72
N SER A 14 -14.81 24.50 -4.03
CA SER A 14 -14.96 25.48 -2.96
C SER A 14 -15.10 26.90 -3.51
N GLU A 15 -15.56 27.83 -2.67
CA GLU A 15 -15.63 29.25 -2.99
C GLU A 15 -14.24 29.83 -3.35
N ASP A 16 -13.18 29.28 -2.75
CA ASP A 16 -11.77 29.62 -3.07
C ASP A 16 -11.27 29.07 -4.42
N GLY A 17 -12.13 28.41 -5.21
CA GLY A 17 -11.78 27.83 -6.51
C GLY A 17 -11.01 26.50 -6.44
N LEU A 18 -10.76 25.97 -5.25
CA LEU A 18 -10.11 24.67 -5.07
C LEU A 18 -11.10 23.54 -5.38
N THR A 19 -10.60 22.51 -6.06
CA THR A 19 -11.41 21.34 -6.41
C THR A 19 -11.10 20.17 -5.49
N TYR A 20 -12.13 19.68 -4.80
CA TYR A 20 -12.06 18.52 -3.94
C TYR A 20 -12.82 17.36 -4.60
N ILE A 21 -12.24 16.18 -4.51
CA ILE A 21 -12.84 14.97 -5.07
C ILE A 21 -13.12 14.02 -3.92
N PHE A 22 -14.31 13.42 -3.95
CA PHE A 22 -14.76 12.45 -2.97
C PHE A 22 -15.21 11.16 -3.65
N LEU A 23 -14.97 10.05 -2.98
CA LEU A 23 -15.49 8.74 -3.32
C LEU A 23 -16.65 8.42 -2.37
N CYS A 24 -17.85 8.36 -2.92
CA CYS A 24 -19.03 7.88 -2.21
C CYS A 24 -19.06 6.35 -2.31
N LYS A 25 -18.92 5.67 -1.16
CA LYS A 25 -19.09 4.22 -1.03
C LYS A 25 -20.51 3.91 -0.54
N PRO A 26 -21.42 3.43 -1.41
CA PRO A 26 -22.76 3.06 -0.98
C PRO A 26 -22.74 1.71 -0.26
N LYS A 27 -23.55 1.57 0.80
CA LYS A 27 -23.70 0.34 1.58
C LYS A 27 -22.41 -0.12 2.25
N ASP A 28 -21.62 0.84 2.73
CA ASP A 28 -20.36 0.58 3.43
C ASP A 28 -20.29 1.43 4.70
N ASP A 29 -19.89 0.80 5.81
CA ASP A 29 -19.79 1.46 7.11
C ASP A 29 -18.37 2.02 7.30
N LEU A 30 -18.23 3.31 7.01
CA LEU A 30 -16.93 4.01 7.05
C LEU A 30 -16.50 4.44 8.46
N ARG A 31 -17.20 4.03 9.52
CA ARG A 31 -16.81 4.38 10.90
C ARG A 31 -15.42 3.84 11.25
N LYS A 32 -15.09 2.64 10.75
CA LYS A 32 -13.76 2.04 10.96
C LYS A 32 -12.67 2.85 10.27
N ASP A 33 -12.87 3.23 9.01
CA ASP A 33 -11.93 4.09 8.28
C ASP A 33 -11.76 5.45 8.97
N ALA A 34 -12.85 6.08 9.41
CA ALA A 34 -12.78 7.38 10.10
C ALA A 34 -11.96 7.30 11.39
N ARG A 35 -12.21 6.30 12.24
CA ARG A 35 -11.44 6.10 13.48
C ARG A 35 -9.97 5.78 13.21
N LEU A 36 -9.69 5.09 12.11
CA LEU A 36 -8.31 4.83 11.73
C LEU A 36 -7.60 6.08 11.21
N MET A 37 -8.29 6.99 10.53
CA MET A 37 -7.73 8.29 10.16
C MET A 37 -7.49 9.19 11.39
N ASP A 38 -8.38 9.14 12.38
CA ASP A 38 -8.15 9.80 13.68
C ASP A 38 -6.89 9.23 14.37
N PHE A 39 -6.75 7.90 14.39
CA PHE A 39 -5.60 7.21 14.97
C PHE A 39 -4.29 7.54 14.24
N ASN A 40 -4.29 7.49 12.90
CA ASN A 40 -3.12 7.88 12.09
C ASN A 40 -2.76 9.35 12.29
N SER A 41 -3.75 10.23 12.45
CA SER A 41 -3.52 11.64 12.78
C SER A 41 -2.88 11.81 14.16
N MET A 42 -3.26 10.99 15.14
CA MET A 42 -2.63 10.94 16.46
C MET A 42 -1.17 10.46 16.37
N ILE A 43 -0.90 9.40 15.62
CA ILE A 43 0.46 8.91 15.37
C ILE A 43 1.30 10.00 14.71
N ASN A 44 0.76 10.69 13.69
CA ASN A 44 1.45 11.81 13.06
C ASN A 44 1.80 12.93 14.05
N LYS A 45 0.92 13.24 15.01
CA LYS A 45 1.22 14.22 16.08
C LYS A 45 2.38 13.73 16.97
N LEU A 46 2.41 12.43 17.31
CA LEU A 46 3.48 11.83 18.11
C LEU A 46 4.82 11.81 17.35
N LEU A 47 4.83 11.37 16.09
CA LEU A 47 5.99 11.41 15.21
C LEU A 47 6.51 12.84 15.02
N LYS A 48 5.60 13.81 14.89
CA LYS A 48 5.97 15.23 14.87
C LYS A 48 6.47 15.75 16.22
N LYS A 49 6.20 15.10 17.35
CA LYS A 49 6.70 15.51 18.67
C LYS A 49 8.10 14.94 18.95
N ASN A 50 8.42 13.77 18.42
CA ASN A 50 9.75 13.17 18.52
C ASN A 50 10.75 13.87 17.56
N ALA A 51 11.93 14.27 18.07
CA ALA A 51 12.94 14.98 17.27
C ALA A 51 13.57 14.11 16.18
N GLU A 52 13.82 12.83 16.47
CA GLU A 52 14.42 11.87 15.56
C GLU A 52 13.47 11.48 14.43
N SER A 53 12.18 11.29 14.75
CA SER A 53 11.13 11.04 13.75
C SER A 53 10.91 12.27 12.86
N ARG A 54 10.88 13.48 13.42
CA ARG A 54 10.82 14.74 12.65
C ARG A 54 12.02 14.90 11.73
N ARG A 55 13.24 14.66 12.22
CA ARG A 55 14.48 14.77 11.43
C ARG A 55 14.43 13.87 10.19
N ARG A 56 13.83 12.69 10.32
CA ARG A 56 13.62 11.73 9.22
C ARG A 56 12.34 11.98 8.44
N GLN A 57 11.53 12.97 8.79
CA GLN A 57 10.22 13.25 8.15
C GLN A 57 9.28 12.04 8.16
N LEU A 58 9.28 11.25 9.24
CA LEU A 58 8.38 10.11 9.39
C LEU A 58 6.94 10.61 9.55
N HIS A 59 6.05 10.07 8.75
CA HIS A 59 4.62 10.38 8.80
C HIS A 59 3.81 9.30 8.08
N ILE A 60 2.49 9.37 8.26
CA ILE A 60 1.48 8.57 7.56
C ILE A 60 0.64 9.54 6.75
N ARG A 61 0.40 9.25 5.48
CA ARG A 61 -0.54 10.03 4.67
C ARG A 61 -1.97 9.71 5.13
N THR A 62 -2.70 10.73 5.57
CA THR A 62 -4.11 10.63 5.95
C THR A 62 -4.99 11.29 4.90
N TYR A 63 -6.24 10.85 4.83
CA TYR A 63 -7.28 11.43 3.99
C TYR A 63 -8.56 11.58 4.81
N ALA A 64 -9.41 12.54 4.44
CA ALA A 64 -10.65 12.78 5.17
C ALA A 64 -11.68 11.67 4.94
N VAL A 65 -12.42 11.33 5.99
CA VAL A 65 -13.55 10.40 5.96
C VAL A 65 -14.73 11.09 6.60
N VAL A 66 -15.82 11.25 5.84
CA VAL A 66 -17.06 11.88 6.30
C VAL A 66 -18.14 10.81 6.37
N ILE A 67 -18.62 10.52 7.57
CA ILE A 67 -19.71 9.56 7.80
C ILE A 67 -21.02 10.32 7.68
N LEU A 68 -21.95 9.83 6.84
CA LEU A 68 -23.30 10.40 6.75
C LEU A 68 -24.28 9.61 7.63
N ASN A 69 -24.26 8.29 7.51
CA ASN A 69 -25.04 7.36 8.32
C ASN A 69 -24.32 6.01 8.41
N GLU A 70 -24.97 4.98 8.95
CA GLU A 70 -24.36 3.65 9.13
C GLU A 70 -24.14 2.87 7.83
N GLU A 71 -24.72 3.32 6.71
CA GLU A 71 -24.67 2.64 5.42
C GLU A 71 -23.95 3.45 4.32
N CYS A 72 -23.57 4.69 4.60
CA CYS A 72 -22.86 5.50 3.61
C CYS A 72 -22.00 6.62 4.21
N GLY A 73 -21.01 7.01 3.42
CA GLY A 73 -20.21 8.19 3.65
C GLY A 73 -19.33 8.52 2.45
N PHE A 74 -18.44 9.48 2.66
CA PHE A 74 -17.47 9.94 1.68
C PHE A 74 -16.05 9.67 2.17
N LEU A 75 -15.22 9.20 1.26
CA LEU A 75 -13.77 9.19 1.41
C LEU A 75 -13.21 10.29 0.53
N GLU A 76 -12.27 11.08 1.04
CA GLU A 76 -11.49 11.99 0.21
C GLU A 76 -10.72 11.17 -0.83
N TRP A 77 -10.81 11.61 -2.09
CA TRP A 77 -10.03 11.04 -3.16
C TRP A 77 -8.63 11.65 -3.13
N VAL A 78 -7.63 10.81 -2.84
CA VAL A 78 -6.24 11.27 -2.82
C VAL A 78 -5.76 11.50 -4.25
N LEU A 79 -5.53 12.77 -4.59
CA LEU A 79 -5.05 13.20 -5.89
C LEU A 79 -3.61 12.71 -6.15
N ASN A 80 -3.23 12.68 -7.42
CA ASN A 80 -1.88 12.31 -7.86
C ASN A 80 -1.43 10.94 -7.32
N THR A 81 -2.35 9.98 -7.25
CA THR A 81 -2.03 8.62 -6.81
C THR A 81 -2.16 7.61 -7.93
N THR A 82 -1.29 6.61 -7.93
CA THR A 82 -1.39 5.46 -8.81
C THR A 82 -1.31 4.16 -8.01
N GLY A 83 -2.11 3.17 -8.38
CA GLY A 83 -2.13 1.88 -7.68
C GLY A 83 -0.85 1.10 -7.91
N TYR A 84 -0.31 0.45 -6.87
CA TYR A 84 0.86 -0.39 -6.94
C TYR A 84 0.73 -1.47 -8.03
N ARG A 85 -0.44 -2.12 -8.12
CA ARG A 85 -0.74 -3.09 -9.16
C ARG A 85 -0.61 -2.49 -10.56
N ASN A 86 -1.10 -1.26 -10.77
CA ASN A 86 -1.02 -0.61 -12.06
C ASN A 86 0.44 -0.33 -12.43
N ILE A 87 1.24 0.17 -11.48
CA ILE A 87 2.69 0.35 -11.67
C ILE A 87 3.35 -0.95 -12.13
N ILE A 88 3.16 -2.05 -11.38
CA ILE A 88 3.77 -3.34 -11.72
C ILE A 88 3.24 -3.84 -13.08
N THR A 89 1.97 -3.62 -13.40
CA THR A 89 1.41 -4.07 -14.69
C THR A 89 2.07 -3.34 -15.84
N SER A 90 2.18 -2.01 -15.74
CA SER A 90 2.85 -1.20 -16.76
C SER A 90 4.33 -1.57 -16.92
N LEU A 91 5.04 -1.86 -15.83
CA LEU A 91 6.43 -2.33 -15.88
C LEU A 91 6.58 -3.68 -16.60
N TYR A 92 5.63 -4.59 -16.43
CA TYR A 92 5.61 -5.86 -17.17
C TYR A 92 5.30 -5.64 -18.64
N GLU A 93 4.29 -4.82 -18.95
CA GLU A 93 3.86 -4.49 -20.31
C GLU A 93 4.99 -3.83 -21.12
N GLN A 94 5.79 -2.97 -20.50
CA GLN A 94 6.98 -2.37 -21.12
C GLN A 94 8.02 -3.39 -21.59
N ARG A 95 8.04 -4.58 -20.97
CA ARG A 95 8.91 -5.70 -21.39
C ARG A 95 8.18 -6.75 -22.23
N GLY A 96 6.95 -6.47 -22.67
CA GLY A 96 6.11 -7.42 -23.40
C GLY A 96 5.66 -8.62 -22.55
N LEU A 97 5.69 -8.49 -21.22
CA LEU A 97 5.29 -9.53 -20.28
C LEU A 97 3.89 -9.25 -19.72
N SER A 98 3.23 -10.29 -19.25
CA SER A 98 1.97 -10.19 -18.49
C SER A 98 2.20 -10.70 -17.07
N ILE A 99 1.66 -9.97 -16.08
CA ILE A 99 1.65 -10.44 -14.68
C ILE A 99 0.93 -11.80 -14.58
N TYR A 100 -0.08 -12.01 -15.43
CA TYR A 100 -0.93 -13.20 -15.42
C TYR A 100 -0.69 -14.07 -16.63
N HIS A 101 0.51 -14.65 -16.70
CA HIS A 101 0.76 -15.72 -17.65
C HIS A 101 0.12 -17.02 -17.16
N LYS A 102 -0.30 -17.85 -18.13
CA LYS A 102 -1.10 -19.06 -17.90
C LYS A 102 -0.53 -19.99 -16.82
N GLN A 103 0.80 -20.15 -16.78
CA GLN A 103 1.45 -21.05 -15.82
C GLN A 103 1.28 -20.61 -14.36
N VAL A 104 1.37 -19.31 -14.05
CA VAL A 104 1.13 -18.79 -12.69
C VAL A 104 -0.34 -18.97 -12.30
N MET A 105 -1.27 -18.71 -13.23
CA MET A 105 -2.70 -18.88 -12.96
C MET A 105 -3.09 -20.33 -12.73
N ASP A 106 -2.66 -21.23 -13.61
CA ASP A 106 -2.91 -22.68 -13.48
C ASP A 106 -2.34 -23.21 -12.16
N TRP A 107 -1.16 -22.71 -11.76
CA TRP A 107 -0.53 -23.12 -10.50
C TRP A 107 -1.28 -22.60 -9.27
N VAL A 108 -1.61 -21.30 -9.23
CA VAL A 108 -2.30 -20.67 -8.09
C VAL A 108 -3.72 -21.20 -7.91
N GLN A 109 -4.44 -21.45 -9.01
CA GLN A 109 -5.84 -21.87 -8.95
C GLN A 109 -6.02 -23.36 -8.66
N HIS A 110 -5.12 -24.22 -9.19
CA HIS A 110 -5.31 -25.68 -9.15
C HIS A 110 -4.26 -26.43 -8.34
N LYS A 111 -2.97 -26.06 -8.41
CA LYS A 111 -1.90 -26.82 -7.73
C LYS A 111 -1.68 -26.36 -6.29
N ALA A 112 -1.70 -25.06 -6.04
CA ALA A 112 -1.40 -24.50 -4.72
C ALA A 112 -2.40 -24.93 -3.65
N LYS A 113 -3.68 -25.13 -4.00
CA LYS A 113 -4.75 -25.50 -3.06
C LYS A 113 -4.72 -26.95 -2.59
N HIS A 114 -4.01 -27.83 -3.28
CA HIS A 114 -4.05 -29.28 -3.04
C HIS A 114 -2.69 -29.85 -2.59
N LEU A 115 -1.66 -29.02 -2.52
CA LEU A 115 -0.32 -29.43 -2.11
C LEU A 115 -0.06 -29.06 -0.65
N PRO A 116 0.77 -29.83 0.08
CA PRO A 116 1.28 -29.44 1.39
C PRO A 116 2.01 -28.09 1.33
N ASP A 117 1.94 -27.32 2.42
CA ASP A 117 2.59 -26.00 2.54
C ASP A 117 4.07 -26.01 2.17
N LYS A 118 4.78 -27.10 2.48
CA LYS A 118 6.20 -27.26 2.13
C LYS A 118 6.43 -27.26 0.62
N ASP A 119 5.60 -27.96 -0.14
CA ASP A 119 5.75 -28.06 -1.60
C ASP A 119 5.33 -26.75 -2.28
N VAL A 120 4.30 -26.09 -1.75
CA VAL A 120 3.89 -24.74 -2.13
C VAL A 120 5.05 -23.76 -1.91
N HIS A 121 5.66 -23.79 -0.72
CA HIS A 121 6.82 -22.96 -0.37
C HIS A 121 8.00 -23.22 -1.31
N ASP A 122 8.38 -24.48 -1.50
CA ASP A 122 9.49 -24.86 -2.37
C ASP A 122 9.29 -24.39 -3.80
N TYR A 123 8.06 -24.48 -4.33
CA TYR A 123 7.74 -23.95 -5.65
C TYR A 123 7.91 -22.42 -5.71
N TRP A 124 7.40 -21.68 -4.72
CA TRP A 124 7.49 -20.22 -4.72
C TRP A 124 8.94 -19.75 -4.69
N ILE A 125 9.76 -20.33 -3.81
CA ILE A 125 11.17 -19.96 -3.67
C ILE A 125 12.00 -20.38 -4.89
N LYS A 126 11.82 -21.62 -5.38
CA LYS A 126 12.70 -22.17 -6.43
C LYS A 126 12.26 -21.84 -7.85
N LYS A 127 10.97 -21.59 -8.09
CA LYS A 127 10.41 -21.41 -9.44
C LYS A 127 9.66 -20.09 -9.62
N ALA A 128 8.70 -19.77 -8.75
CA ALA A 128 7.82 -18.63 -8.99
C ALA A 128 8.55 -17.28 -8.84
N ILE A 129 9.22 -17.03 -7.70
CA ILE A 129 9.92 -15.77 -7.43
C ILE A 129 11.05 -15.52 -8.46
N PRO A 130 11.88 -16.50 -8.83
CA PRO A 130 12.88 -16.30 -9.89
C PRO A 130 12.29 -16.03 -11.28
N SER A 131 11.05 -16.45 -11.55
CA SER A 131 10.38 -16.25 -12.84
C SER A 131 9.67 -14.91 -12.98
N VAL A 132 9.48 -14.18 -11.88
CA VAL A 132 8.81 -12.88 -11.89
C VAL A 132 9.82 -11.75 -12.03
N LEU A 133 9.44 -10.73 -12.80
CA LEU A 133 10.19 -9.49 -12.90
C LEU A 133 10.08 -8.72 -11.56
N ILE A 134 11.24 -8.37 -11.01
CA ILE A 134 11.41 -7.53 -9.83
C ILE A 134 12.10 -6.24 -10.28
N ASN A 135 11.34 -5.15 -10.41
CA ASN A 135 11.83 -3.92 -11.03
C ASN A 135 11.11 -2.64 -10.57
N LEU A 136 10.64 -2.61 -9.33
CA LEU A 136 9.99 -1.41 -8.80
C LEU A 136 10.93 -0.20 -8.76
N HIS A 137 12.24 -0.40 -8.64
CA HIS A 137 13.21 0.70 -8.72
C HIS A 137 13.13 1.47 -10.07
N GLU A 138 12.78 0.80 -11.17
CA GLU A 138 12.63 1.42 -12.49
C GLU A 138 11.45 2.41 -12.53
N TYR A 139 10.40 2.15 -11.75
CA TYR A 139 9.30 3.10 -11.59
C TYR A 139 9.81 4.42 -10.98
N PHE A 140 10.62 4.36 -9.93
CA PHE A 140 11.15 5.58 -9.32
C PHE A 140 12.05 6.35 -10.29
N VAL A 141 12.91 5.65 -11.02
CA VAL A 141 13.83 6.30 -12.00
C VAL A 141 13.06 6.92 -13.17
N SER A 142 12.03 6.25 -13.67
CA SER A 142 11.23 6.74 -14.81
C SER A 142 10.31 7.89 -14.43
N TYR A 143 9.72 7.87 -13.23
CA TYR A 143 8.78 8.88 -12.79
C TYR A 143 9.47 10.13 -12.21
N PHE A 144 10.57 9.94 -11.47
CA PHE A 144 11.36 11.02 -10.87
C PHE A 144 12.70 11.13 -11.58
N SER A 145 12.73 11.89 -12.68
CA SER A 145 13.92 12.00 -13.53
C SER A 145 15.06 12.83 -12.93
N GLU A 146 14.75 13.75 -12.00
CA GLU A 146 15.77 14.54 -11.31
C GLU A 146 16.34 13.76 -10.11
N PRO A 147 17.67 13.63 -9.96
CA PRO A 147 18.30 12.79 -8.94
C PRO A 147 17.89 13.10 -7.50
N THR A 148 17.73 14.37 -7.14
CA THR A 148 17.33 14.81 -5.79
C THR A 148 15.88 14.44 -5.50
N ALA A 149 14.98 14.62 -6.47
CA ALA A 149 13.57 14.25 -6.42
C ALA A 149 13.44 12.72 -6.33
N TRP A 150 14.20 11.97 -7.14
CA TRP A 150 14.28 10.51 -7.07
C TRP A 150 14.72 10.02 -5.69
N LEU A 151 15.81 10.58 -5.16
CA LEU A 151 16.30 10.18 -3.84
C LEU A 151 15.28 10.52 -2.75
N SER A 152 14.70 11.71 -2.81
CA SER A 152 13.69 12.18 -1.84
C SER A 152 12.44 11.33 -1.89
N SER A 153 11.95 10.97 -3.08
CA SER A 153 10.74 10.18 -3.27
C SER A 153 10.92 8.72 -2.85
N ARG A 154 12.08 8.13 -3.15
CA ARG A 154 12.43 6.79 -2.65
C ARG A 154 12.56 6.76 -1.13
N LEU A 155 13.12 7.80 -0.52
CA LEU A 155 13.20 7.91 0.94
C LEU A 155 11.81 8.07 1.56
N ALA A 156 10.94 8.89 0.96
CA ALA A 156 9.56 9.05 1.38
C ALA A 156 8.80 7.71 1.33
N TYR A 157 8.86 7.02 0.18
CA TYR A 157 8.34 5.65 0.02
C TYR A 157 8.78 4.71 1.13
N THR A 158 10.09 4.64 1.39
CA THR A 158 10.66 3.73 2.39
C THR A 158 10.16 4.05 3.80
N ARG A 159 10.08 5.34 4.13
CA ARG A 159 9.66 5.83 5.46
C ARG A 159 8.18 5.60 5.69
N THR A 160 7.32 5.97 4.76
CA THR A 160 5.87 5.77 4.93
C THR A 160 5.51 4.29 4.91
N THR A 161 6.22 3.47 4.11
CA THR A 161 6.10 2.01 4.15
C THR A 161 6.47 1.46 5.51
N ALA A 162 7.58 1.89 6.12
CA ALA A 162 8.01 1.43 7.44
C ALA A 162 6.96 1.76 8.52
N VAL A 163 6.54 3.03 8.59
CA VAL A 163 5.60 3.51 9.61
C VAL A 163 4.26 2.78 9.46
N MET A 164 3.70 2.73 8.26
CA MET A 164 2.40 2.08 8.04
C MET A 164 2.46 0.56 8.20
N SER A 165 3.61 -0.08 7.93
CA SER A 165 3.81 -1.50 8.20
C SER A 165 3.74 -1.81 9.70
N MET A 166 4.33 -0.95 10.55
CA MET A 166 4.27 -1.13 12.00
C MET A 166 2.90 -0.84 12.58
N VAL A 167 2.30 0.25 12.14
CA VAL A 167 0.92 0.58 12.51
C VAL A 167 -0.03 -0.53 12.09
N GLY A 168 0.10 -1.01 10.84
CA GLY A 168 -0.68 -2.11 10.32
C GLY A 168 -0.48 -3.40 11.11
N HIS A 169 0.76 -3.75 11.45
CA HIS A 169 1.04 -4.93 12.25
C HIS A 169 0.39 -4.88 13.64
N ILE A 170 0.52 -3.75 14.35
CA ILE A 170 -0.06 -3.56 15.69
C ILE A 170 -1.59 -3.62 15.64
N LEU A 171 -2.20 -3.02 14.62
CA LEU A 171 -3.66 -3.04 14.44
C LEU A 171 -4.20 -4.36 13.86
N GLY A 172 -3.33 -5.26 13.41
CA GLY A 172 -3.71 -6.45 12.66
C GLY A 172 -4.41 -6.13 11.34
N LEU A 173 -3.90 -5.14 10.59
CA LEU A 173 -4.39 -4.72 9.29
C LEU A 173 -4.04 -5.75 8.20
N GLY A 174 -5.06 -6.39 7.62
CA GLY A 174 -4.95 -7.33 6.50
C GLY A 174 -5.40 -6.74 5.16
N ASP A 175 -5.61 -7.63 4.17
CA ASP A 175 -6.15 -7.29 2.86
C ASP A 175 -5.33 -6.22 2.10
N ARG A 176 -4.01 -6.29 2.21
CA ARG A 176 -3.06 -5.32 1.59
C ARG A 176 -2.71 -5.71 0.16
N HIS A 177 -3.68 -6.10 -0.66
CA HIS A 177 -3.42 -6.41 -2.07
C HIS A 177 -2.97 -5.18 -2.86
N GLY A 178 -2.43 -5.40 -4.07
CA GLY A 178 -1.79 -4.33 -4.85
C GLY A 178 -2.70 -3.19 -5.32
N GLU A 179 -4.01 -3.26 -5.10
CA GLU A 179 -4.93 -2.15 -5.40
C GLU A 179 -5.21 -1.29 -4.16
N ASN A 180 -4.97 -1.83 -2.96
CA ASN A 180 -5.10 -1.10 -1.68
C ASN A 180 -3.82 -0.35 -1.28
N LEU A 181 -2.79 -0.41 -2.14
CA LEU A 181 -1.54 0.32 -1.99
C LEU A 181 -1.42 1.32 -3.13
N MET A 182 -1.37 2.60 -2.78
CA MET A 182 -1.32 3.72 -3.70
C MET A 182 0.01 4.45 -3.54
N PHE A 183 0.64 4.84 -4.64
CA PHE A 183 1.86 5.65 -4.66
C PHE A 183 1.47 7.08 -5.01
N ASP A 184 1.88 8.03 -4.17
CA ASP A 184 1.83 9.45 -4.51
C ASP A 184 2.89 9.75 -5.56
N THR A 185 2.44 10.24 -6.71
CA THR A 185 3.28 10.48 -7.86
C THR A 185 4.06 11.79 -7.78
N VAL A 186 3.74 12.66 -6.81
CA VAL A 186 4.45 13.93 -6.60
C VAL A 186 5.62 13.73 -5.66
N ASN A 187 5.43 12.99 -4.57
CA ASN A 187 6.43 12.88 -3.50
C ASN A 187 6.91 11.45 -3.22
N GLY A 188 6.31 10.42 -3.81
CA GLY A 188 6.71 9.02 -3.63
C GLY A 188 6.14 8.33 -2.39
N ASP A 189 5.28 8.96 -1.60
CA ASP A 189 4.68 8.32 -0.42
C ASP A 189 3.88 7.07 -0.80
N LEU A 190 4.06 5.98 -0.04
CA LEU A 190 3.11 4.88 -0.01
C LEU A 190 1.90 5.23 0.85
N ILE A 191 0.70 5.06 0.31
CA ILE A 191 -0.59 5.35 0.93
C ILE A 191 -1.42 4.07 0.95
N HIS A 192 -1.93 3.70 2.11
CA HIS A 192 -2.82 2.55 2.26
C HIS A 192 -4.27 3.03 2.19
N VAL A 193 -5.08 2.40 1.36
CA VAL A 193 -6.52 2.67 1.23
C VAL A 193 -7.34 1.42 1.56
N ASP A 194 -8.64 1.61 1.78
CA ASP A 194 -9.61 0.55 2.12
C ASP A 194 -9.19 -0.26 3.35
N LEU A 195 -9.38 0.29 4.55
CA LEU A 195 -8.78 -0.26 5.77
C LEU A 195 -9.78 -1.10 6.59
N ASN A 196 -10.65 -1.82 5.88
CA ASN A 196 -11.77 -2.57 6.48
C ASN A 196 -11.37 -3.88 7.18
N CYS A 197 -10.20 -4.43 6.84
CA CYS A 197 -9.69 -5.68 7.39
C CYS A 197 -8.77 -5.42 8.60
N LEU A 198 -9.37 -5.14 9.77
CA LEU A 198 -8.64 -4.82 11.01
C LEU A 198 -8.73 -5.96 12.04
N PHE A 199 -7.89 -5.87 13.08
CA PHE A 199 -7.88 -6.77 14.24
C PHE A 199 -7.70 -8.24 13.85
N GLU A 200 -6.74 -8.48 12.97
CA GLU A 200 -6.34 -9.81 12.51
C GLU A 200 -7.44 -10.58 11.76
N ARG A 201 -8.47 -9.89 11.27
CA ARG A 201 -9.54 -10.49 10.45
C ARG A 201 -8.98 -11.24 9.23
N GLY A 202 -7.84 -10.82 8.69
CA GLY A 202 -7.16 -11.54 7.59
C GLY A 202 -6.83 -13.00 7.92
N LYS A 203 -6.61 -13.34 9.21
CA LYS A 203 -6.39 -14.72 9.66
C LYS A 203 -7.65 -15.58 9.61
N THR A 204 -8.83 -14.96 9.55
CA THR A 204 -10.14 -15.64 9.53
C THR A 204 -10.66 -15.92 8.11
N PHE A 205 -9.92 -15.51 7.08
CA PHE A 205 -10.27 -15.80 5.69
C PHE A 205 -10.16 -17.29 5.39
N GLU A 206 -10.81 -17.73 4.30
CA GLU A 206 -10.73 -19.12 3.80
C GLU A 206 -9.26 -19.56 3.60
N ILE A 207 -8.44 -18.64 3.07
CA ILE A 207 -6.99 -18.77 3.04
C ILE A 207 -6.43 -17.70 4.01
N PRO A 208 -5.99 -18.07 5.22
CA PRO A 208 -5.52 -17.13 6.23
C PRO A 208 -4.30 -16.31 5.78
N GLU A 209 -4.35 -15.01 6.02
CA GLU A 209 -3.17 -14.16 5.92
C GLU A 209 -2.28 -14.35 7.15
N THR A 210 -1.16 -15.07 6.98
CA THR A 210 -0.19 -15.35 8.06
C THR A 210 0.95 -14.33 8.14
N VAL A 211 1.13 -13.51 7.11
CA VAL A 211 2.15 -12.47 7.06
C VAL A 211 1.74 -11.25 7.90
N PRO A 212 2.66 -10.64 8.67
CA PRO A 212 2.33 -9.53 9.57
C PRO A 212 1.97 -8.23 8.84
N PHE A 213 2.60 -8.00 7.69
CA PHE A 213 2.34 -6.91 6.76
C PHE A 213 2.94 -7.26 5.40
N ARG A 214 2.57 -6.52 4.36
CA ARG A 214 3.04 -6.79 3.01
C ARG A 214 4.42 -6.22 2.76
N LEU A 215 5.41 -7.10 2.59
CA LEU A 215 6.78 -6.76 2.21
C LEU A 215 7.29 -7.75 1.15
N THR A 216 6.91 -7.51 -0.10
CA THR A 216 7.25 -8.41 -1.22
C THR A 216 8.61 -8.06 -1.84
N ALA A 217 9.20 -8.97 -2.62
CA ALA A 217 10.49 -8.73 -3.28
C ALA A 217 10.51 -7.44 -4.15
N ASN A 218 9.42 -7.13 -4.84
CA ASN A 218 9.27 -5.87 -5.58
C ASN A 218 9.26 -4.65 -4.66
N MET A 219 8.63 -4.72 -3.48
CA MET A 219 8.66 -3.61 -2.52
C MET A 219 10.07 -3.41 -1.95
N VAL A 220 10.77 -4.51 -1.67
CA VAL A 220 12.17 -4.47 -1.18
C VAL A 220 13.10 -3.85 -2.22
N ASP A 221 12.94 -4.20 -3.49
CA ASP A 221 13.67 -3.60 -4.61
C ASP A 221 13.48 -2.07 -4.68
N GLY A 222 12.27 -1.58 -4.40
CA GLY A 222 11.97 -0.15 -4.32
C GLY A 222 12.75 0.62 -3.24
N PHE A 223 13.24 -0.04 -2.19
CA PHE A 223 14.06 0.62 -1.14
C PHE A 223 15.49 0.92 -1.62
N GLY A 224 15.89 0.36 -2.76
CA GLY A 224 17.24 0.46 -3.32
C GLY A 224 18.17 -0.64 -2.80
N VAL A 225 19.47 -0.45 -3.07
CA VAL A 225 20.49 -1.51 -2.91
C VAL A 225 20.59 -2.08 -1.50
N THR A 226 20.33 -1.28 -0.47
CA THR A 226 20.37 -1.74 0.93
C THR A 226 19.16 -2.58 1.33
N GLY A 227 18.11 -2.63 0.50
CA GLY A 227 16.88 -3.37 0.77
C GLY A 227 16.30 -3.07 2.16
N VAL A 228 16.01 -4.12 2.91
CA VAL A 228 15.41 -4.04 4.25
C VAL A 228 16.38 -3.54 5.34
N GLU A 229 17.68 -3.77 5.18
CA GLU A 229 18.71 -3.47 6.20
C GLU A 229 19.08 -1.98 6.24
N GLY A 230 18.60 -1.19 5.29
CA GLY A 230 18.90 0.24 5.20
C GLY A 230 17.88 1.13 5.91
N GLN A 231 17.36 2.09 5.15
CA GLN A 231 16.46 3.12 5.67
C GLN A 231 15.15 2.56 6.24
N LEU A 232 14.71 1.39 5.75
CA LEU A 232 13.56 0.69 6.29
C LEU A 232 13.79 0.31 7.76
N ASN A 233 14.85 -0.45 8.06
CA ASN A 233 15.17 -0.86 9.43
C ASN A 233 15.36 0.35 10.36
N ASN A 234 16.04 1.41 9.90
CA ASN A 234 16.18 2.64 10.66
C ASN A 234 14.84 3.30 11.00
N ALA A 235 13.90 3.37 10.05
CA ALA A 235 12.58 3.92 10.30
C ALA A 235 11.73 3.03 11.22
N LEU A 236 11.84 1.70 11.07
CA LEU A 236 11.16 0.73 11.94
C LEU A 236 11.66 0.79 13.38
N ALA A 237 12.97 0.97 13.60
CA ALA A 237 13.55 1.07 14.93
C ALA A 237 12.99 2.26 15.72
N GLU A 238 12.80 3.41 15.06
CA GLU A 238 12.22 4.62 15.67
C GLU A 238 10.72 4.46 15.98
N CYS A 239 10.04 3.50 15.36
CA CYS A 239 8.64 3.19 15.64
C CYS A 239 8.47 2.22 16.83
N LYS A 240 9.56 1.63 17.33
CA LYS A 240 9.58 0.67 18.46
C LYS A 240 9.88 1.32 19.81
N GLY A 241 10.44 2.53 19.82
CA GLY A 241 10.79 3.29 21.03
C GLY A 241 9.67 4.22 21.47
#